data_AF-A0AAU1NLM4-F1
#
_entry.id   AF-A0AAU1NLM4-F1
#
_cell.length_a   1.000
_cell.length_b   1.000
_cell.length_c   1.000
_cell.angle_alpha   90.00
_cell.angle_beta   90.00
_cell.angle_gamma   90.00
#
_symmetry.space_group_name_H-M   'P 1'
#
loop_
_entity.id
_entity.type
_entity.pdbx_description
1 polymer ?
#
loop_
_entity_poly.entity_id
_entity_poly.type
_entity_poly.pdbx_seq_one_letter_code
_entity_poly.pdbx_strand_id
1 'polypeptide(L)'
;MERDTVENGTRPRGAVAKALAEAAWFPAVLFLGVIFFFAPALHAPGPHHVKVVVAGGAEAHRVEAKLRAQTAGGFDVTAVTDRQRARQAVLDRDAFAGYAVDGRHPVLYVAKANGASLEQTMITSFSKVAGTAQPLTVRDVAPTTAKDPMGSTVLYFGIAWNIPAYILATTLLRAVTLNRRRKLLALTVVAAVFSTVGYAVGVGLGYLNPEPSVMAVAFLLTTAVATTASGLAPFTGRFLPAVGMTLFIVMSIPTSGGAVPAPLLPEFYQDVHAVMPLANAIDALRGILYFGGAGVLKPVLVLCGWIAGGAALLALDAGRHKRAALAEAVTEPPADDPALETPVPTALPVHRHHFGEPVPALAGTVRDVDQEPVRGAVVVVLDSRGRQLVSTVTDEQGRYAVAGLPEGHLGIVASAPGRHPLAFRKLLRAGETVDADFTLRGREEGAVDAEPGRLTVSG
;
A
#
# COMPACT_ATOMS: atom_id res chain seq x y z
N MET A 1 24.30 -42.14 -34.27
CA MET A 1 23.11 -41.30 -34.54
C MET A 1 22.23 -41.50 -33.32
N GLU A 2 22.12 -40.61 -32.36
CA GLU A 2 22.17 -39.14 -32.35
C GLU A 2 22.76 -38.73 -30.99
N ARG A 3 23.70 -37.78 -30.98
CA ARG A 3 24.19 -37.18 -29.73
C ARG A 3 23.24 -36.05 -29.37
N ASP A 4 22.54 -36.16 -28.25
CA ASP A 4 21.85 -35.04 -27.61
C ASP A 4 22.89 -33.99 -27.19
N THR A 5 23.07 -33.00 -28.05
CA THR A 5 23.70 -31.73 -27.72
C THR A 5 22.83 -31.01 -26.70
N VAL A 6 23.20 -31.15 -25.42
CA VAL A 6 22.79 -30.23 -24.36
C VAL A 6 23.37 -28.86 -24.73
N GLU A 7 22.53 -28.04 -25.36
CA GLU A 7 22.81 -26.63 -25.62
C GLU A 7 22.76 -25.90 -24.28
N ASN A 8 23.90 -25.94 -23.58
CA ASN A 8 24.14 -25.18 -22.37
C ASN A 8 24.29 -23.70 -22.78
N GLY A 9 23.15 -23.06 -23.03
CA GLY A 9 23.05 -21.64 -23.34
C GLY A 9 23.71 -20.85 -22.22
N THR A 10 24.89 -20.31 -22.51
CA THR A 10 25.59 -19.35 -21.66
C THR A 10 24.69 -18.13 -21.51
N ARG A 11 23.87 -18.08 -20.45
CA ARG A 11 23.16 -16.85 -20.08
C ARG A 11 24.23 -15.76 -19.99
N PRO A 12 24.11 -14.66 -20.77
CA PRO A 12 25.17 -13.66 -20.81
C PRO A 12 25.42 -13.19 -19.38
N ARG A 13 26.67 -13.15 -18.92
CA ARG A 13 27.05 -12.77 -17.55
C ARG A 13 26.33 -11.50 -17.06
N GLY A 14 25.97 -10.60 -17.98
CA GLY A 14 25.13 -9.42 -17.73
C GLY A 14 23.70 -9.70 -17.29
N ALA A 15 23.05 -10.78 -17.74
CA ALA A 15 21.70 -11.16 -17.30
C ALA A 15 21.68 -11.70 -15.87
N VAL A 16 22.69 -12.47 -15.48
CA VAL A 16 22.85 -12.93 -14.09
C VAL A 16 23.20 -11.76 -13.18
N ALA A 17 24.13 -10.88 -13.58
CA ALA A 17 24.46 -9.67 -12.83
C ALA A 17 23.25 -8.73 -12.66
N LYS A 18 22.45 -8.55 -13.72
CA LYS A 18 21.21 -7.75 -13.66
C LYS A 18 20.18 -8.38 -12.73
N ALA A 19 19.95 -9.69 -12.81
CA ALA A 19 19.02 -10.39 -11.92
C ALA A 19 19.48 -10.30 -10.45
N LEU A 20 20.78 -10.42 -10.18
CA LEU A 20 21.34 -10.25 -8.83
C LEU A 20 21.20 -8.80 -8.35
N ALA A 21 21.43 -7.81 -9.20
CA ALA A 21 21.21 -6.40 -8.85
C ALA A 21 19.73 -6.11 -8.56
N GLU A 22 18.81 -6.65 -9.37
CA GLU A 22 17.35 -6.54 -9.19
C GLU A 22 16.85 -7.27 -7.94
N ALA A 23 17.54 -8.32 -7.49
CA ALA A 23 17.23 -8.99 -6.23
C ALA A 23 17.85 -8.30 -5.01
N ALA A 24 19.06 -7.73 -5.15
CA ALA A 24 19.84 -7.19 -4.05
C ALA A 24 19.48 -5.76 -3.67
N TRP A 25 18.95 -4.94 -4.58
CA TRP A 25 18.70 -3.52 -4.29
C TRP A 25 17.69 -3.32 -3.14
N PHE A 26 16.64 -4.14 -3.06
CA PHE A 26 15.62 -3.99 -2.02
C PHE A 26 16.16 -4.32 -0.62
N PRO A 27 16.83 -5.47 -0.39
CA PRO A 27 17.56 -5.71 0.85
C PRO A 27 18.67 -4.69 1.13
N ALA A 28 19.37 -4.19 0.10
CA ALA A 28 20.42 -3.19 0.28
C ALA A 28 19.87 -1.86 0.80
N VAL A 29 18.72 -1.39 0.29
CA VAL A 29 18.04 -0.20 0.80
C VAL A 29 17.65 -0.38 2.26
N LEU A 30 17.13 -1.55 2.64
CA LEU A 30 16.83 -1.86 4.03
C LEU A 30 18.09 -1.86 4.90
N PHE A 31 19.15 -2.54 4.46
CA PHE A 31 20.42 -2.65 5.19
C PHE A 31 21.07 -1.28 5.41
N LEU A 32 21.21 -0.49 4.33
CA LEU A 32 21.75 0.86 4.40
C LEU A 32 20.85 1.77 5.23
N GLY A 33 19.53 1.67 5.05
CA GLY A 33 18.56 2.42 5.83
C GLY A 33 18.68 2.14 7.33
N VAL A 34 18.79 0.88 7.74
CA VAL A 34 18.99 0.54 9.15
C VAL A 34 20.30 1.10 9.68
N ILE A 35 21.43 0.89 9.00
CA ILE A 35 22.73 1.38 9.47
C ILE A 35 22.76 2.91 9.55
N PHE A 36 22.39 3.59 8.48
CA PHE A 36 22.56 5.04 8.38
C PHE A 36 21.41 5.83 9.02
N PHE A 37 20.28 5.20 9.33
CA PHE A 37 19.16 5.87 10.00
C PHE A 37 19.03 5.51 11.48
N PHE A 38 19.28 4.25 11.88
CA PHE A 38 19.18 3.85 13.29
C PHE A 38 20.41 4.25 14.09
N ALA A 39 21.62 4.05 13.55
CA ALA A 39 22.83 4.31 14.33
C ALA A 39 22.93 5.79 14.76
N PRO A 40 22.71 6.79 13.88
CA PRO A 40 22.78 8.19 14.32
C PRO A 40 21.65 8.58 15.29
N ALA A 41 20.51 7.88 15.25
CA ALA A 41 19.41 8.11 16.18
C ALA A 41 19.65 7.50 17.56
N LEU A 42 20.15 6.26 17.61
CA LEU A 42 20.05 5.41 18.80
C LEU A 42 21.40 5.09 19.47
N HIS A 43 22.53 5.33 18.81
CA HIS A 43 23.84 4.92 19.31
C HIS A 43 24.33 5.77 20.50
N ALA A 44 24.09 7.08 20.47
CA ALA A 44 24.54 8.01 21.51
C ALA A 44 23.45 9.04 21.82
N PRO A 45 22.31 8.63 22.40
CA PRO A 45 21.24 9.54 22.75
C PRO A 45 21.68 10.50 23.85
N GLY A 46 21.34 11.77 23.69
CA GLY A 46 21.71 12.85 24.60
C GLY A 46 20.61 13.90 24.65
N PRO A 47 20.48 14.68 25.73
CA PRO A 47 19.41 15.67 25.83
C PRO A 47 19.63 16.78 24.80
N HIS A 48 18.58 17.12 24.05
CA HIS A 48 18.53 18.23 23.09
C HIS A 48 17.26 19.03 23.35
N HIS A 49 17.39 20.25 23.87
CA HIS A 49 16.27 21.15 24.17
C HIS A 49 15.15 20.49 25.01
N VAL A 50 15.53 19.64 25.98
CA VAL A 50 14.56 18.98 26.86
C VAL A 50 13.88 20.03 27.74
N LYS A 51 12.58 20.23 27.55
CA LYS A 51 11.78 21.16 28.34
C LYS A 51 11.69 20.72 29.79
N VAL A 52 12.19 21.56 30.70
CA VAL A 52 12.14 21.33 32.14
C VAL A 52 11.60 22.57 32.83
N VAL A 53 10.70 22.37 33.78
CA VAL A 53 10.19 23.48 34.61
C VAL A 53 10.86 23.49 35.97
N VAL A 54 11.15 24.68 36.49
CA VAL A 54 11.74 24.88 37.82
C VAL A 54 10.86 25.80 38.64
N ALA A 55 10.49 25.39 39.85
CA ALA A 55 9.73 26.21 40.78
C ALA A 55 10.62 27.33 41.36
N GLY A 56 10.22 28.58 41.13
CA GLY A 56 10.92 29.80 41.56
C GLY A 56 11.91 30.33 40.51
N GLY A 57 11.81 31.62 40.17
CA GLY A 57 12.62 32.24 39.13
C GLY A 57 14.13 32.30 39.44
N ALA A 58 14.49 32.60 40.69
CA ALA A 58 15.91 32.64 41.10
C ALA A 58 16.58 31.25 41.00
N GLU A 59 15.86 30.20 41.42
CA GLU A 59 16.34 28.82 41.30
C GLU A 59 16.38 28.36 39.84
N ALA A 60 15.42 28.76 39.01
CA ALA A 60 15.42 28.45 37.58
C ALA A 60 16.71 28.92 36.89
N HIS A 61 17.14 30.16 37.12
CA HIS A 61 18.40 30.68 36.57
C HIS A 61 19.65 29.94 37.08
N ARG A 62 19.66 29.57 38.37
CA ARG A 62 20.77 28.80 38.96
C ARG A 62 20.87 27.39 38.37
N VAL A 63 19.73 26.72 38.25
CA VAL A 63 19.62 25.37 37.67
C VAL A 63 20.01 25.42 36.20
N GLU A 64 19.50 26.40 35.44
CA GLU A 64 19.83 26.61 34.04
C GLU A 64 21.34 26.80 33.82
N ALA A 65 21.99 27.65 34.61
CA ALA A 65 23.43 27.86 34.53
C ALA A 65 24.23 26.56 34.76
N LYS A 66 23.82 25.76 35.77
CA LYS A 66 24.46 24.46 36.06
C LYS A 66 24.21 23.40 34.99
N LEU A 67 23.02 23.38 34.40
CA LEU A 67 22.68 22.44 33.32
C LEU A 67 23.41 22.81 32.03
N ARG A 68 23.46 24.10 31.67
CA ARG A 68 24.24 24.59 30.52
C ARG A 68 25.73 24.29 30.64
N ALA A 69 26.29 24.34 31.86
CA ALA A 69 27.68 23.97 32.11
C ALA A 69 27.95 22.46 31.95
N GLN A 70 26.92 21.61 32.13
CA GLN A 70 27.04 20.15 31.95
C GLN A 70 26.81 19.74 30.50
N THR A 71 25.74 20.25 29.90
CA THR A 71 25.33 19.99 28.52
C THR A 71 24.75 21.25 27.91
N ALA A 72 25.57 21.98 27.15
CA ALA A 72 25.12 23.15 26.41
C ALA A 72 24.03 22.74 25.39
N GLY A 73 22.91 23.47 25.35
CA GLY A 73 21.77 23.15 24.47
C GLY A 73 20.94 21.93 24.88
N GLY A 74 21.25 21.28 26.01
CA GLY A 74 20.54 20.06 26.39
C GLY A 74 19.16 20.28 27.00
N PHE A 75 18.94 21.41 27.66
CA PHE A 75 17.75 21.65 28.49
C PHE A 75 17.23 23.06 28.31
N ASP A 76 15.91 23.18 28.13
CA ASP A 76 15.18 24.44 28.09
C ASP A 76 14.46 24.63 29.42
N VAL A 77 15.02 25.49 30.28
CA VAL A 77 14.53 25.70 31.64
C VAL A 77 13.50 26.84 31.66
N THR A 78 12.29 26.54 32.13
CA THR A 78 11.22 27.54 32.32
C THR A 78 10.88 27.68 33.80
N ALA A 79 10.81 28.92 34.29
CA ALA A 79 10.41 29.19 35.66
C ALA A 79 8.88 29.04 35.83
N VAL A 80 8.44 28.39 36.91
CA VAL A 80 7.04 28.33 37.33
C VAL A 80 6.91 28.86 38.76
N THR A 81 5.69 29.24 39.14
CA THR A 81 5.40 29.90 40.43
C THR A 81 5.74 29.02 41.63
N ASP A 82 5.40 27.73 41.56
CA ASP A 82 5.45 26.84 42.70
C ASP A 82 5.63 25.37 42.30
N ARG A 83 5.84 24.54 43.32
CA ARG A 83 6.03 23.09 43.22
C ARG A 83 4.83 22.37 42.60
N GLN A 84 3.62 22.81 42.90
CA GLN A 84 2.40 22.17 42.41
C GLN A 84 2.25 22.43 40.91
N ARG A 85 2.57 23.64 40.43
CA ARG A 85 2.62 23.94 39.00
C ARG A 85 3.75 23.19 38.29
N ALA A 86 4.91 23.01 38.93
CA ALA A 86 5.99 22.18 38.38
C ALA A 86 5.54 20.72 38.19
N ARG A 87 4.87 20.14 39.18
CA ARG A 87 4.26 18.79 39.08
C ARG A 87 3.19 18.74 37.98
N GLN A 88 2.31 19.73 37.95
CA GLN A 88 1.20 19.75 37.00
C GLN A 88 1.67 19.91 35.55
N ALA A 89 2.70 20.72 35.29
CA ALA A 89 3.25 20.87 33.95
C ALA A 89 3.82 19.55 33.37
N VAL A 90 4.33 18.65 34.24
CA VAL A 90 4.75 17.29 33.82
C VAL A 90 3.54 16.41 33.48
N LEU A 91 2.46 16.51 34.26
CA LEU A 91 1.20 15.78 34.00
C LEU A 91 0.47 16.29 32.75
N ASP A 92 0.49 17.60 32.52
CA ASP A 92 -0.08 18.26 31.33
C ASP A 92 0.75 17.99 30.06
N ARG A 93 1.94 17.38 30.21
CA ARG A 93 2.94 17.12 29.15
C ARG A 93 3.49 18.40 28.51
N ASP A 94 3.47 19.52 29.23
CA ASP A 94 4.12 20.78 28.84
C ASP A 94 5.65 20.72 29.02
N ALA A 95 6.10 19.91 29.98
CA ALA A 95 7.51 19.66 30.29
C ALA A 95 7.78 18.18 30.59
N PHE A 96 9.02 17.73 30.38
CA PHE A 96 9.42 16.35 30.62
C PHE A 96 9.86 16.09 32.07
N ALA A 97 10.28 17.15 32.78
CA ALA A 97 10.59 17.09 34.20
C ALA A 97 10.21 18.41 34.88
N GLY A 98 9.97 18.32 36.19
CA GLY A 98 9.75 19.46 37.05
C GLY A 98 10.68 19.42 38.25
N TYR A 99 11.36 20.51 38.57
CA TYR A 99 12.26 20.58 39.71
C TYR A 99 11.77 21.63 40.71
N ALA A 100 11.79 21.29 41.98
CA ALA A 100 11.43 22.19 43.06
C ALA A 100 12.32 21.96 44.26
N VAL A 101 12.57 23.01 45.03
CA VAL A 101 13.31 22.92 46.29
C VAL A 101 12.33 23.22 47.43
N ASP A 102 12.08 22.23 48.28
CA ASP A 102 11.23 22.35 49.45
C ASP A 102 12.11 22.62 50.69
N GLY A 103 12.31 23.90 51.00
CA GLY A 103 13.28 24.35 51.99
C GLY A 103 14.71 24.03 51.56
N ARG A 104 15.28 22.92 52.05
CA ARG A 104 16.60 22.44 51.61
C ARG A 104 16.52 21.17 50.75
N HIS A 105 15.37 20.51 50.68
CA HIS A 105 15.23 19.21 50.03
C HIS A 105 14.86 19.37 48.54
N PRO A 106 15.75 19.01 47.61
CA PRO A 106 15.45 19.06 46.19
C PRO A 106 14.56 17.88 45.78
N VAL A 107 13.48 18.19 45.06
CA VAL A 107 12.51 17.22 44.54
C VAL A 107 12.48 17.32 43.01
N LEU A 108 12.64 16.18 42.34
CA LEU A 108 12.51 16.05 40.90
C LEU A 108 11.24 15.24 40.57
N TYR A 109 10.30 15.89 39.89
CA TYR A 109 9.15 15.27 39.25
C TYR A 109 9.54 14.77 37.87
N VAL A 110 9.40 13.47 37.65
CA VAL A 110 9.63 12.81 36.36
C VAL A 110 8.39 12.03 35.98
N ALA A 111 8.27 11.66 34.71
CA ALA A 111 7.22 10.79 34.23
C ALA A 111 7.84 9.61 33.49
N LYS A 112 7.89 8.44 34.13
CA LYS A 112 8.49 7.25 33.54
C LYS A 112 7.79 6.79 32.26
N ALA A 113 6.48 7.07 32.16
CA ALA A 113 5.70 6.86 30.95
C ALA A 113 6.25 7.56 29.69
N ASN A 114 7.05 8.64 29.84
CA ASN A 114 7.73 9.30 28.72
C ASN A 114 8.99 8.55 28.26
N GLY A 115 9.43 7.53 28.99
CA GLY A 115 10.53 6.63 28.65
C GLY A 115 11.58 6.54 29.76
N ALA A 116 11.99 5.32 30.10
CA ALA A 116 12.94 5.05 31.18
C ALA A 116 14.33 5.68 30.96
N SER A 117 14.80 5.77 29.70
CA SER A 117 16.08 6.40 29.37
C SER A 117 16.07 7.92 29.60
N LEU A 118 14.94 8.58 29.35
CA LEU A 118 14.77 10.01 29.63
C LEU A 118 14.71 10.24 31.14
N GLU A 119 13.94 9.46 31.88
CA GLU A 119 13.90 9.50 33.35
C GLU A 119 15.32 9.38 33.94
N GLN A 120 16.09 8.38 33.53
CA GLN A 120 17.45 8.17 34.03
C GLN A 120 18.39 9.33 33.68
N THR A 121 18.23 9.92 32.49
CA THR A 121 18.99 11.11 32.06
C THR A 121 18.66 12.31 32.94
N MET A 122 17.37 12.51 33.28
CA MET A 122 16.94 13.58 34.19
C MET A 122 17.50 13.36 35.59
N ILE A 123 17.37 12.16 36.15
CA ILE A 123 17.90 11.82 37.49
C ILE A 123 19.39 12.09 37.54
N THR A 124 20.16 11.63 36.55
CA THR A 124 21.63 11.82 36.51
C THR A 124 22.01 13.29 36.42
N SER A 125 21.34 14.07 35.57
CA SER A 125 21.64 15.50 35.36
C SER A 125 21.27 16.34 36.58
N PHE A 126 20.07 16.11 37.15
CA PHE A 126 19.60 16.85 38.32
C PHE A 126 20.25 16.42 39.63
N SER A 127 20.77 15.20 39.73
CA SER A 127 21.57 14.77 40.88
C SER A 127 22.88 15.58 40.97
N LYS A 128 23.51 15.87 39.83
CA LYS A 128 24.68 16.76 39.76
C LYS A 128 24.32 18.21 40.11
N VAL A 129 23.11 18.66 39.74
CA VAL A 129 22.61 20.00 40.10
C VAL A 129 22.37 20.13 41.61
N ALA A 130 21.73 19.13 42.22
CA ALA A 130 21.47 19.07 43.67
C ALA A 130 22.78 19.00 44.49
N GLY A 131 23.81 18.37 43.93
CA GLY A 131 25.11 18.18 44.59
C GLY A 131 25.08 17.07 45.64
N THR A 132 26.16 16.94 46.41
CA THR A 132 26.32 15.89 47.42
C THR A 132 25.74 16.24 48.80
N ALA A 133 25.36 17.51 49.00
CA ALA A 133 24.93 18.01 50.31
C ALA A 133 23.57 17.46 50.75
N GLN A 134 22.66 17.18 49.80
CA GLN A 134 21.35 16.58 50.08
C GLN A 134 20.92 15.61 48.97
N PRO A 135 20.33 14.45 49.32
CA PRO A 135 19.86 13.49 48.34
C PRO A 135 18.68 14.05 47.53
N LEU A 136 18.74 13.88 46.21
CA LEU A 136 17.65 14.24 45.31
C LEU A 136 16.48 13.27 45.51
N THR A 137 15.31 13.79 45.88
CA THR A 137 14.09 12.98 45.97
C THR A 137 13.42 12.92 44.60
N VAL A 138 13.38 11.74 44.00
CA VAL A 138 12.72 11.53 42.71
C VAL A 138 11.28 11.09 42.95
N ARG A 139 10.32 11.79 42.33
CA ARG A 139 8.90 11.46 42.36
C ARG A 139 8.41 11.22 40.94
N ASP A 140 8.13 9.97 40.63
CA ASP A 140 7.45 9.61 39.39
C ASP A 140 5.96 10.00 39.50
N VAL A 141 5.49 10.86 38.61
CA VAL A 141 4.11 11.36 38.59
C VAL A 141 3.23 10.57 37.63
N ALA A 142 3.82 9.78 36.72
CA ALA A 142 3.12 8.98 35.73
C ALA A 142 3.87 7.65 35.53
N PRO A 143 3.73 6.70 36.47
CA PRO A 143 4.41 5.41 36.41
C PRO A 143 3.84 4.52 35.31
N THR A 144 4.71 3.68 34.75
CA THR A 144 4.30 2.63 33.81
C THR A 144 3.64 1.46 34.55
N THR A 145 2.97 0.58 33.81
CA THR A 145 2.39 -0.65 34.36
C THR A 145 3.50 -1.57 34.89
N ALA A 146 3.21 -2.36 35.93
CA ALA A 146 4.20 -3.25 36.55
C ALA A 146 4.80 -4.28 35.56
N LYS A 147 4.03 -4.67 34.53
CA LYS A 147 4.47 -5.56 33.45
C LYS A 147 5.24 -4.84 32.32
N ASP A 148 5.38 -3.52 32.37
CA ASP A 148 6.15 -2.71 31.44
C ASP A 148 7.12 -1.77 32.18
N PRO A 149 8.19 -2.31 32.79
CA PRO A 149 9.12 -1.50 33.57
C PRO A 149 9.93 -0.52 32.71
N MET A 150 9.96 -0.69 31.38
CA MET A 150 10.71 0.14 30.44
C MET A 150 9.83 1.11 29.63
N GLY A 151 8.50 0.97 29.68
CA GLY A 151 7.58 1.77 28.87
C GLY A 151 7.59 1.41 27.37
N SER A 152 8.01 0.19 27.03
CA SER A 152 8.22 -0.25 25.63
C SER A 152 7.01 -0.98 25.03
N THR A 153 6.02 -1.35 25.84
CA THR A 153 4.82 -2.06 25.36
C THR A 153 4.10 -1.27 24.27
N VAL A 154 3.92 0.05 24.47
CA VAL A 154 3.24 0.93 23.50
C VAL A 154 3.95 0.93 22.14
N LEU A 155 5.29 0.85 22.11
CA LEU A 155 6.05 0.75 20.86
C LEU A 155 5.73 -0.54 20.12
N TYR A 156 5.70 -1.69 20.80
CA TYR A 156 5.45 -2.98 20.14
C TYR A 156 4.04 -3.06 19.56
N PHE A 157 3.02 -2.58 20.29
CA PHE A 157 1.66 -2.48 19.76
C PHE A 157 1.58 -1.49 18.59
N GLY A 158 2.26 -0.34 18.68
CA GLY A 158 2.39 0.61 17.56
C GLY A 158 2.98 -0.04 16.30
N ILE A 159 4.07 -0.82 16.44
CA ILE A 159 4.68 -1.57 15.33
C ILE A 159 3.70 -2.61 14.77
N ALA A 160 3.00 -3.34 15.65
CA ALA A 160 2.01 -4.35 15.27
C ALA A 160 0.81 -3.76 14.50
N TRP A 161 0.45 -2.50 14.74
CA TRP A 161 -0.59 -1.80 13.96
C TRP A 161 -0.06 -1.10 12.71
N ASN A 162 1.20 -0.68 12.71
CA ASN A 162 1.80 0.10 11.63
C ASN A 162 2.33 -0.78 10.47
N ILE A 163 3.13 -1.82 10.75
CA ILE A 163 3.77 -2.62 9.70
C ILE A 163 2.72 -3.42 8.90
N PRO A 164 1.78 -4.15 9.54
CA PRO A 164 0.76 -4.89 8.80
C PRO A 164 -0.16 -3.98 7.99
N ALA A 165 -0.40 -2.72 8.40
CA ALA A 165 -1.18 -1.76 7.62
C ALA A 165 -0.55 -1.48 6.26
N TYR A 166 0.77 -1.30 6.25
CA TYR A 166 1.54 -1.10 5.03
C TYR A 166 1.53 -2.36 4.14
N ILE A 167 1.75 -3.54 4.73
CA ILE A 167 1.68 -4.82 4.00
C ILE A 167 0.29 -5.02 3.40
N LEU A 168 -0.77 -4.71 4.15
CA LEU A 168 -2.14 -4.77 3.66
C LEU A 168 -2.35 -3.86 2.44
N ALA A 169 -1.89 -2.61 2.49
CA ALA A 169 -2.00 -1.69 1.35
C ALA A 169 -1.31 -2.26 0.10
N THR A 170 -0.07 -2.77 0.23
CA THR A 170 0.68 -3.31 -0.91
C THR A 170 0.11 -4.60 -1.47
N THR A 171 -0.44 -5.47 -0.63
CA THR A 171 -1.09 -6.73 -1.06
C THR A 171 -2.43 -6.45 -1.75
N LEU A 172 -3.22 -5.50 -1.24
CA LEU A 172 -4.52 -5.14 -1.81
C LEU A 172 -4.42 -4.44 -3.17
N LEU A 173 -3.27 -3.83 -3.48
CA LEU A 173 -2.98 -3.32 -4.83
C LEU A 173 -2.95 -4.45 -5.87
N ARG A 174 -2.43 -5.63 -5.50
CA ARG A 174 -2.35 -6.80 -6.39
C ARG A 174 -3.69 -7.51 -6.59
N ALA A 175 -4.68 -7.24 -5.74
CA ALA A 175 -6.03 -7.78 -5.88
C ALA A 175 -6.76 -7.08 -7.04
N VAL A 176 -6.66 -7.64 -8.25
CA VAL A 176 -7.31 -7.14 -9.49
C VAL A 176 -8.82 -7.37 -9.53
N THR A 177 -9.35 -8.26 -8.70
CA THR A 177 -10.80 -8.58 -8.63
C THR A 177 -11.62 -7.55 -7.87
N LEU A 178 -10.98 -6.62 -7.15
CA LEU A 178 -11.65 -5.66 -6.27
C LEU A 178 -11.68 -4.26 -6.90
N ASN A 179 -12.90 -3.71 -7.02
CA ASN A 179 -13.08 -2.30 -7.34
C ASN A 179 -12.50 -1.42 -6.24
N ARG A 180 -12.08 -0.20 -6.60
CA ARG A 180 -11.47 0.78 -5.69
C ARG A 180 -12.26 1.04 -4.40
N ARG A 181 -13.59 1.13 -4.48
CA ARG A 181 -14.46 1.28 -3.29
C ARG A 181 -14.37 0.07 -2.35
N ARG A 182 -14.34 -1.14 -2.91
CA ARG A 182 -14.19 -2.39 -2.13
C ARG A 182 -12.81 -2.48 -1.49
N LYS A 183 -11.76 -1.99 -2.17
CA LYS A 183 -10.42 -1.89 -1.59
C LYS A 183 -10.40 -0.95 -0.38
N LEU A 184 -10.98 0.25 -0.50
CA LEU A 184 -11.07 1.19 0.62
C LEU A 184 -11.88 0.62 1.79
N LEU A 185 -13.03 -0.01 1.51
CA LEU A 185 -13.83 -0.66 2.53
C LEU A 185 -13.05 -1.79 3.23
N ALA A 186 -12.31 -2.61 2.48
CA ALA A 186 -11.46 -3.65 3.06
C ALA A 186 -10.37 -3.07 3.97
N LEU A 187 -9.71 -1.97 3.58
CA LEU A 187 -8.74 -1.29 4.43
C LEU A 187 -9.36 -0.83 5.76
N THR A 188 -10.52 -0.17 5.70
CA THR A 188 -11.22 0.31 6.90
C THR A 188 -11.66 -0.84 7.81
N VAL A 189 -12.22 -1.91 7.24
CA VAL A 189 -12.66 -3.09 8.01
C VAL A 189 -11.48 -3.78 8.67
N VAL A 190 -10.40 -4.05 7.93
CA VAL A 190 -9.21 -4.70 8.50
C VAL A 190 -8.55 -3.80 9.54
N ALA A 191 -8.52 -2.48 9.34
CA ALA A 191 -8.03 -1.53 10.35
C ALA A 191 -8.83 -1.61 11.65
N ALA A 192 -10.16 -1.66 11.56
CA ALA A 192 -11.03 -1.82 12.73
C ALA A 192 -10.79 -3.15 13.44
N VAL A 193 -10.64 -4.24 12.69
CA VAL A 193 -10.33 -5.59 13.23
C VAL A 193 -8.98 -5.59 13.94
N PHE A 194 -7.91 -5.13 13.29
CA PHE A 194 -6.56 -5.12 13.88
C PHE A 194 -6.50 -4.24 15.14
N SER A 195 -7.20 -3.11 15.13
CA SER A 195 -7.28 -2.21 16.30
C SER A 195 -8.01 -2.88 17.46
N THR A 196 -9.14 -3.53 17.19
CA THR A 196 -9.95 -4.22 18.19
C THR A 196 -9.22 -5.43 18.77
N VAL A 197 -8.64 -6.27 17.90
CA VAL A 197 -7.88 -7.46 18.33
C VAL A 197 -6.64 -7.06 19.11
N GLY A 198 -5.87 -6.08 18.62
CA GLY A 198 -4.69 -5.59 19.33
C GLY A 198 -5.03 -5.06 20.71
N TYR A 199 -6.10 -4.26 20.84
CA TYR A 199 -6.58 -3.77 22.12
C TYR A 199 -7.05 -4.91 23.04
N ALA A 200 -7.90 -5.82 22.54
CA ALA A 200 -8.42 -6.92 23.33
C ALA A 200 -7.31 -7.85 23.85
N VAL A 201 -6.30 -8.15 23.03
CA VAL A 201 -5.12 -8.92 23.44
C VAL A 201 -4.27 -8.14 24.44
N GLY A 202 -4.03 -6.85 24.21
CA GLY A 202 -3.26 -6.00 25.12
C GLY A 202 -3.89 -5.90 26.51
N VAL A 203 -5.20 -5.71 26.59
CA VAL A 203 -5.94 -5.68 27.86
C VAL A 203 -6.06 -7.07 28.47
N GLY A 204 -6.38 -8.09 27.67
CA GLY A 204 -6.56 -9.47 28.13
C GLY A 204 -5.29 -10.09 28.74
N LEU A 205 -4.11 -9.73 28.23
CA LEU A 205 -2.82 -10.14 28.78
C LEU A 205 -2.32 -9.22 29.93
N GLY A 206 -3.01 -8.11 30.16
CA GLY A 206 -2.66 -7.09 31.16
C GLY A 206 -1.42 -6.27 30.78
N TYR A 207 -1.14 -6.12 29.49
CA TYR A 207 -0.09 -5.25 28.97
C TYR A 207 -0.54 -3.80 28.86
N LEU A 208 -1.82 -3.58 28.54
CA LEU A 208 -2.44 -2.25 28.42
C LEU A 208 -3.52 -2.07 29.48
N ASN A 209 -3.67 -0.84 29.96
CA ASN A 209 -4.82 -0.45 30.79
C ASN A 209 -6.11 -0.49 29.95
N PRO A 210 -7.27 -0.80 30.56
CA PRO A 210 -8.55 -0.91 29.87
C PRO A 210 -9.12 0.47 29.51
N GLU A 211 -8.54 1.10 28.48
CA GLU A 211 -8.95 2.40 27.95
C GLU A 211 -9.42 2.24 26.48
N PRO A 212 -10.74 2.26 26.20
CA PRO A 212 -11.27 2.00 24.86
C PRO A 212 -10.79 2.97 23.78
N SER A 213 -10.38 4.18 24.16
CA SER A 213 -9.85 5.20 23.24
C SER A 213 -8.55 4.78 22.55
N VAL A 214 -7.82 3.79 23.10
CA VAL A 214 -6.68 3.13 22.45
C VAL A 214 -7.06 2.55 21.09
N MET A 215 -8.26 1.97 20.96
CA MET A 215 -8.74 1.41 19.70
C MET A 215 -8.88 2.48 18.62
N ALA A 216 -9.29 3.70 19.00
CA ALA A 216 -9.44 4.80 18.05
C ALA A 216 -8.07 5.27 17.52
N VAL A 217 -7.06 5.39 18.39
CA VAL A 217 -5.70 5.76 17.96
C VAL A 217 -5.07 4.67 17.09
N ALA A 218 -5.22 3.40 17.46
CA ALA A 218 -4.80 2.27 16.65
C ALA A 218 -5.44 2.29 15.26
N PHE A 219 -6.75 2.55 15.21
CA PHE A 219 -7.51 2.63 13.96
C PHE A 219 -7.02 3.79 13.08
N LEU A 220 -6.78 4.96 13.68
CA LEU A 220 -6.23 6.12 12.98
C LEU A 220 -4.84 5.83 12.43
N LEU A 221 -3.94 5.20 13.20
CA LEU A 221 -2.61 4.80 12.75
C LEU A 221 -2.67 3.83 11.57
N THR A 222 -3.40 2.72 11.72
CA THR A 222 -3.52 1.71 10.67
C THR A 222 -4.15 2.29 9.41
N THR A 223 -5.18 3.14 9.56
CA THR A 223 -5.82 3.81 8.42
C THR A 223 -4.90 4.83 7.77
N ALA A 224 -4.17 5.64 8.54
CA ALA A 224 -3.22 6.63 8.04
C ALA A 224 -2.15 5.96 7.17
N VAL A 225 -1.53 4.89 7.68
CA VAL A 225 -0.49 4.16 6.96
C VAL A 225 -1.05 3.49 5.71
N ALA A 226 -2.18 2.77 5.83
CA ALA A 226 -2.74 2.02 4.71
C ALA A 226 -3.26 2.92 3.58
N THR A 227 -3.94 4.02 3.92
CA THR A 227 -4.45 5.00 2.93
C THR A 227 -3.31 5.76 2.26
N THR A 228 -2.30 6.17 3.02
CA THR A 228 -1.11 6.83 2.47
C THR A 228 -0.33 5.91 1.53
N ALA A 229 -0.05 4.67 1.96
CA ALA A 229 0.66 3.70 1.12
C ALA A 229 -0.13 3.38 -0.17
N SER A 230 -1.45 3.25 -0.07
CA SER A 230 -2.32 3.04 -1.24
C SER A 230 -2.35 4.26 -2.17
N GLY A 231 -2.37 5.46 -1.60
CA GLY A 231 -2.36 6.72 -2.35
C GLY A 231 -1.03 7.01 -3.03
N LEU A 232 0.09 6.55 -2.47
CA LEU A 232 1.42 6.73 -3.03
C LEU A 232 1.69 5.77 -4.22
N ALA A 233 0.99 4.64 -4.26
CA ALA A 233 1.19 3.58 -5.25
C ALA A 233 1.24 4.04 -6.72
N PRO A 234 0.29 4.88 -7.21
CA PRO A 234 0.30 5.32 -8.60
C PRO A 234 1.51 6.19 -8.97
N PHE A 235 2.15 6.83 -7.98
CA PHE A 235 3.27 7.75 -8.19
C PHE A 235 4.63 7.06 -8.10
N THR A 236 4.74 6.03 -7.26
CA THR A 236 6.01 5.31 -7.05
C THR A 236 6.15 4.06 -7.92
N GLY A 237 5.06 3.55 -8.50
CA GLY A 237 5.07 2.38 -9.36
C GLY A 237 5.79 1.18 -8.73
N ARG A 238 6.79 0.63 -9.43
CA ARG A 238 7.58 -0.54 -8.97
C ARG A 238 8.37 -0.29 -7.68
N PHE A 239 8.64 0.97 -7.32
CA PHE A 239 9.44 1.32 -6.15
C PHE A 239 8.61 1.45 -4.86
N LEU A 240 7.27 1.34 -4.94
CA LEU A 240 6.39 1.42 -3.76
C LEU A 240 6.87 0.54 -2.60
N PRO A 241 7.25 -0.74 -2.81
CA PRO A 241 7.72 -1.60 -1.72
C PRO A 241 8.90 -0.99 -0.94
N ALA A 242 9.84 -0.36 -1.64
CA ALA A 242 11.01 0.24 -1.02
C ALA A 242 10.68 1.57 -0.35
N VAL A 243 9.90 2.43 -1.01
CA VAL A 243 9.49 3.72 -0.43
C VAL A 243 8.68 3.51 0.85
N GLY A 244 7.72 2.58 0.83
CA GLY A 244 6.92 2.26 2.00
C GLY A 244 7.72 1.56 3.11
N MET A 245 8.67 0.69 2.76
CA MET A 245 9.61 0.11 3.73
C MET A 245 10.46 1.20 4.39
N THR A 246 11.04 2.10 3.62
CA THR A 246 11.85 3.20 4.15
C THR A 246 11.00 4.11 5.04
N LEU A 247 9.82 4.53 4.59
CA LEU A 247 8.97 5.45 5.34
C LEU A 247 8.34 4.82 6.60
N PHE A 248 7.68 3.67 6.46
CA PHE A 248 6.87 3.08 7.51
C PHE A 248 7.60 2.06 8.38
N ILE A 249 8.79 1.59 7.98
CA ILE A 249 9.56 0.60 8.76
C ILE A 249 10.88 1.22 9.23
N VAL A 250 11.75 1.60 8.30
CA VAL A 250 13.10 2.08 8.63
C VAL A 250 13.06 3.42 9.35
N MET A 251 12.36 4.40 8.80
CA MET A 251 12.32 5.75 9.34
C MET A 251 11.42 5.83 10.58
N SER A 252 10.34 5.04 10.57
CA SER A 252 9.27 5.06 11.58
C SER A 252 9.74 4.70 13.00
N ILE A 253 10.56 3.65 13.17
CA ILE A 253 10.94 3.15 14.52
C ILE A 253 11.90 4.11 15.24
N PRO A 254 13.02 4.58 14.64
CA PRO A 254 13.94 5.47 15.34
C PRO A 254 13.29 6.82 15.69
N THR A 255 12.40 7.32 14.83
CA THR A 255 11.67 8.58 15.10
C THR A 255 10.42 8.36 15.94
N SER A 256 10.09 7.14 16.35
CA SER A 256 8.82 6.85 17.05
C SER A 256 8.75 7.45 18.45
N GLY A 257 9.88 7.77 19.08
CA GLY A 257 9.94 8.13 20.50
C GLY A 257 9.69 6.94 21.45
N GLY A 258 9.52 5.72 20.91
CA GLY A 258 9.20 4.52 21.68
C GLY A 258 10.43 3.88 22.34
N ALA A 259 11.52 3.70 21.59
CA ALA A 259 12.75 3.08 22.10
C ALA A 259 13.61 4.10 22.86
N VAL A 260 13.82 5.26 22.24
CA VAL A 260 14.47 6.42 22.83
C VAL A 260 13.48 7.59 22.71
N PRO A 261 13.16 8.30 23.81
CA PRO A 261 12.27 9.45 23.76
C PRO A 261 12.79 10.55 22.85
N ALA A 262 11.89 11.21 22.11
CA ALA A 262 12.25 12.22 21.11
C ALA A 262 13.21 13.32 21.61
N PRO A 263 13.08 13.85 22.85
CA PRO A 263 14.00 14.89 23.34
C PRO A 263 15.45 14.42 23.55
N LEU A 264 15.72 13.11 23.49
CA LEU A 264 17.07 12.56 23.53
C LEU A 264 17.68 12.34 22.13
N LEU A 265 16.92 12.60 21.08
CA LEU A 265 17.35 12.47 19.69
C LEU A 265 17.83 13.82 19.15
N PRO A 266 18.73 13.83 18.15
CA PRO A 266 19.10 15.05 17.44
C PRO A 266 17.88 15.75 16.81
N GLU A 267 17.94 17.07 16.63
CA GLU A 267 16.81 17.90 16.17
C GLU A 267 16.13 17.38 14.91
N PHE A 268 16.90 16.93 13.92
CA PHE A 268 16.35 16.33 12.70
C PHE A 268 15.35 15.19 12.99
N TYR A 269 15.65 14.32 13.95
CA TYR A 269 14.76 13.22 14.32
C TYR A 269 13.56 13.70 15.11
N GLN A 270 13.68 14.81 15.85
CA GLN A 270 12.56 15.44 16.56
C GLN A 270 11.55 16.05 15.56
N ASP A 271 12.05 16.70 14.52
CA ASP A 271 11.23 17.26 13.45
C ASP A 271 10.49 16.16 12.70
N VAL A 272 11.20 15.06 12.36
CA VAL A 272 10.58 13.90 11.72
C VAL A 272 9.58 13.23 12.68
N HIS A 273 9.91 13.08 13.96
CA HIS A 273 9.00 12.57 14.99
C HIS A 273 7.68 13.36 15.03
N ALA A 274 7.74 14.69 14.94
CA ALA A 274 6.57 15.57 15.01
C ALA A 274 5.54 15.30 13.90
N VAL A 275 5.98 14.82 12.73
CA VAL A 275 5.09 14.54 11.59
C VAL A 275 4.82 13.05 11.38
N MET A 276 5.62 12.15 11.92
CA MET A 276 5.50 10.72 11.63
C MET A 276 4.25 10.07 12.24
N PRO A 277 3.56 9.18 11.53
CA PRO A 277 2.31 8.59 12.01
C PRO A 277 2.53 7.68 13.23
N LEU A 278 3.54 6.81 13.21
CA LEU A 278 3.84 5.94 14.36
C LEU A 278 4.22 6.74 15.60
N ALA A 279 5.05 7.77 15.45
CA ALA A 279 5.46 8.66 16.52
C ALA A 279 4.26 9.32 17.22
N ASN A 280 3.39 9.94 16.42
CA ASN A 280 2.19 10.60 16.92
C ASN A 280 1.19 9.59 17.52
N ALA A 281 1.10 8.38 16.99
CA ALA A 281 0.29 7.34 17.62
C ALA A 281 0.81 6.95 19.00
N ILE A 282 2.13 6.78 19.17
CA ILE A 282 2.74 6.47 20.48
C ILE A 282 2.48 7.61 21.48
N ASP A 283 2.63 8.87 21.06
CA ASP A 283 2.37 10.01 21.91
C ASP A 283 0.91 10.14 22.33
N ALA A 284 -0.04 9.92 21.42
CA ALA A 284 -1.47 9.86 21.75
C ALA A 284 -1.77 8.71 22.71
N LEU A 285 -1.21 7.52 22.47
CA LEU A 285 -1.40 6.35 23.35
C LEU A 285 -0.85 6.61 24.75
N ARG A 286 0.34 7.22 24.88
CA ARG A 286 0.89 7.61 26.19
C ARG A 286 -0.01 8.61 26.89
N GLY A 287 -0.47 9.64 26.18
CA GLY A 287 -1.40 10.64 26.70
C GLY A 287 -2.66 10.01 27.29
N ILE A 288 -3.27 9.07 26.57
CA ILE A 288 -4.45 8.32 27.00
C ILE A 288 -4.15 7.41 28.19
N LEU A 289 -3.11 6.58 28.10
CA LEU A 289 -2.85 5.49 29.05
C LEU A 289 -2.30 5.96 30.39
N TYR A 290 -1.56 7.08 30.41
CA TYR A 290 -0.79 7.51 31.59
C TYR A 290 -1.05 8.95 32.03
N PHE A 291 -1.53 9.83 31.13
CA PHE A 291 -1.69 11.27 31.41
C PHE A 291 -3.14 11.75 31.34
N GLY A 292 -4.12 10.83 31.43
CA GLY A 292 -5.54 11.19 31.47
C GLY A 292 -6.04 11.93 30.22
N GLY A 293 -5.39 11.75 29.07
CA GLY A 293 -5.74 12.40 27.80
C GLY A 293 -4.98 13.71 27.51
N ALA A 294 -4.03 14.12 28.35
CA ALA A 294 -3.20 15.30 28.08
C ALA A 294 -2.38 15.14 26.79
N GLY A 295 -2.30 16.20 25.99
CA GLY A 295 -1.47 16.24 24.78
C GLY A 295 -1.94 15.38 23.59
N VAL A 296 -3.14 14.78 23.64
CA VAL A 296 -3.64 13.84 22.60
C VAL A 296 -4.10 14.53 21.31
N LEU A 297 -4.53 15.80 21.39
CA LEU A 297 -5.13 16.51 20.25
C LEU A 297 -4.15 16.66 19.07
N LYS A 298 -2.95 17.19 19.32
CA LYS A 298 -1.95 17.43 18.25
C LYS A 298 -1.59 16.13 17.52
N PRO A 299 -1.24 15.02 18.20
CA PRO A 299 -0.93 13.78 17.50
C PRO A 299 -2.10 13.18 16.72
N VAL A 300 -3.33 13.26 17.25
CA VAL A 300 -4.54 12.82 16.52
C VAL A 300 -4.75 13.65 15.24
N LEU A 301 -4.54 14.97 15.30
CA LEU A 301 -4.64 15.83 14.11
C LEU A 301 -3.60 15.46 13.04
N VAL A 302 -2.38 15.10 13.44
CA VAL A 302 -1.34 14.62 12.50
C VAL A 302 -1.78 13.32 11.83
N LEU A 303 -2.32 12.35 12.58
CA LEU A 303 -2.85 11.11 12.01
C LEU A 303 -3.99 11.37 11.03
N CYS A 304 -4.92 12.26 11.38
CA CYS A 304 -5.98 12.71 10.48
C CYS A 304 -5.40 13.39 9.22
N GLY A 305 -4.34 14.18 9.37
CA GLY A 305 -3.61 14.80 8.26
C GLY A 305 -3.02 13.79 7.29
N TRP A 306 -2.42 12.70 7.78
CA TRP A 306 -1.97 11.60 6.94
C TRP A 306 -3.11 10.88 6.21
N ILE A 307 -4.22 10.62 6.90
CA ILE A 307 -5.41 10.01 6.27
C ILE A 307 -5.92 10.93 5.15
N ALA A 308 -6.04 12.24 5.41
CA ALA A 308 -6.46 13.22 4.43
C ALA A 308 -5.49 13.32 3.25
N GLY A 309 -4.18 13.30 3.51
CA GLY A 309 -3.13 13.28 2.49
C GLY A 309 -3.19 12.03 1.61
N GLY A 310 -3.33 10.85 2.21
CA GLY A 310 -3.53 9.59 1.49
C GLY A 310 -4.81 9.59 0.65
N ALA A 311 -5.91 10.08 1.21
CA ALA A 311 -7.18 10.23 0.50
C ALA A 311 -7.08 11.23 -0.66
N ALA A 312 -6.34 12.33 -0.50
CA ALA A 312 -6.09 13.31 -1.55
C ALA A 312 -5.24 12.71 -2.69
N LEU A 313 -4.16 11.99 -2.38
CA LEU A 313 -3.33 11.28 -3.37
C LEU A 313 -4.17 10.29 -4.18
N LEU A 314 -5.03 9.54 -3.50
CA LEU A 314 -6.01 8.68 -4.14
C LEU A 314 -6.92 9.52 -5.05
N ALA A 315 -7.56 10.58 -4.55
CA ALA A 315 -8.47 11.41 -5.34
C ALA A 315 -7.80 12.00 -6.60
N LEU A 316 -6.53 12.42 -6.50
CA LEU A 316 -5.73 12.90 -7.62
C LEU A 316 -5.53 11.83 -8.69
N ASP A 317 -5.21 10.60 -8.28
CA ASP A 317 -5.11 9.45 -9.17
C ASP A 317 -6.44 9.17 -9.90
N ALA A 318 -7.58 9.22 -9.17
CA ALA A 318 -8.91 9.06 -9.78
C ALA A 318 -9.18 10.13 -10.84
N GLY A 319 -8.80 11.38 -10.54
CA GLY A 319 -8.96 12.51 -11.42
C GLY A 319 -8.12 12.39 -12.69
N ARG A 320 -6.87 11.92 -12.57
CA ARG A 320 -5.99 11.68 -13.72
C ARG A 320 -6.56 10.63 -14.66
N HIS A 321 -7.05 9.51 -14.12
CA HIS A 321 -7.68 8.47 -14.92
C HIS A 321 -8.95 8.96 -15.64
N LYS A 322 -9.79 9.75 -14.97
CA LYS A 322 -10.97 10.36 -15.61
C LYS A 322 -10.59 11.34 -16.71
N ARG A 323 -9.59 12.20 -16.49
CA ARG A 323 -9.12 13.18 -17.48
C ARG A 323 -8.46 12.50 -18.68
N ALA A 324 -7.69 11.44 -18.45
CA ALA A 324 -7.10 10.64 -19.52
C ALA A 324 -8.21 9.98 -20.38
N ALA A 325 -9.21 9.37 -19.74
CA ALA A 325 -10.36 8.80 -20.47
C ALA A 325 -11.16 9.86 -21.25
N LEU A 326 -11.33 11.07 -20.69
CA LEU A 326 -12.00 12.17 -21.37
C LEU A 326 -11.15 12.73 -22.52
N ALA A 327 -9.83 12.83 -22.34
CA ALA A 327 -8.92 13.26 -23.40
C ALA A 327 -8.88 12.24 -24.54
N GLU A 328 -8.87 10.95 -24.23
CA GLU A 328 -8.97 9.87 -25.23
C GLU A 328 -10.29 9.93 -26.00
N ALA A 329 -11.40 10.24 -25.32
CA ALA A 329 -12.71 10.48 -25.96
C ALA A 329 -12.79 11.78 -26.78
N VAL A 330 -11.95 12.78 -26.51
CA VAL A 330 -11.87 14.04 -27.28
C VAL A 330 -10.83 13.96 -28.41
N THR A 331 -9.85 13.07 -28.29
CA THR A 331 -8.81 12.79 -29.30
C THR A 331 -9.24 11.68 -30.27
N GLU A 332 -10.38 11.01 -30.02
CA GLU A 332 -11.13 10.44 -31.14
C GLU A 332 -11.43 11.60 -32.09
N PRO A 333 -10.76 11.64 -33.26
CA PRO A 333 -10.95 12.76 -34.17
C PRO A 333 -12.44 12.82 -34.54
N PRO A 334 -12.99 14.01 -34.83
CA PRO A 334 -14.26 14.07 -35.52
C PRO A 334 -14.14 13.12 -36.71
N ALA A 335 -15.13 12.27 -36.92
CA ALA A 335 -15.26 11.60 -38.20
C ALA A 335 -15.36 12.71 -39.25
N ASP A 336 -14.22 13.09 -39.83
CA ASP A 336 -14.16 13.97 -40.97
C ASP A 336 -14.82 13.24 -42.14
N ASP A 337 -15.76 13.96 -42.74
CA ASP A 337 -16.57 13.63 -43.90
C ASP A 337 -15.72 13.20 -45.13
N PRO A 338 -16.32 12.63 -46.18
CA PRO A 338 -15.99 11.36 -46.80
C PRO A 338 -15.15 11.52 -48.07
N ALA A 339 -13.91 11.04 -48.10
CA ALA A 339 -13.16 10.94 -49.37
C ALA A 339 -12.06 9.86 -49.41
N LEU A 340 -11.86 9.11 -48.33
CA LEU A 340 -11.09 7.87 -48.37
C LEU A 340 -12.00 6.77 -47.85
N GLU A 341 -12.75 6.18 -48.77
CA GLU A 341 -13.49 4.96 -48.53
C GLU A 341 -12.53 3.90 -48.01
N THR A 342 -12.43 3.75 -46.69
CA THR A 342 -12.08 2.44 -46.13
C THR A 342 -13.26 1.54 -46.48
N PRO A 343 -13.08 0.51 -47.32
CA PRO A 343 -14.19 -0.30 -47.77
C PRO A 343 -14.86 -0.93 -46.56
N VAL A 344 -16.15 -0.66 -46.36
CA VAL A 344 -16.94 -1.26 -45.28
C VAL A 344 -16.90 -2.78 -45.48
N PRO A 345 -16.54 -3.57 -44.44
CA PRO A 345 -16.57 -5.02 -44.52
C PRO A 345 -17.93 -5.50 -45.02
N THR A 346 -17.99 -5.97 -46.26
CA THR A 346 -19.26 -6.30 -46.93
C THR A 346 -19.20 -7.73 -47.42
N ALA A 347 -20.25 -8.49 -47.10
CA ALA A 347 -20.48 -9.80 -47.66
C ALA A 347 -20.77 -9.67 -49.16
N LEU A 348 -19.98 -10.34 -49.99
CA LEU A 348 -20.19 -10.32 -51.44
C LEU A 348 -21.18 -11.43 -51.86
N PRO A 349 -22.17 -11.13 -52.72
CA PRO A 349 -22.99 -12.16 -53.34
C PRO A 349 -22.11 -13.01 -54.26
N VAL A 350 -22.11 -14.33 -54.09
CA VAL A 350 -21.13 -15.24 -54.73
C VAL A 350 -21.44 -15.52 -56.22
N HIS A 351 -22.25 -14.69 -56.88
CA HIS A 351 -22.65 -14.87 -58.28
C HIS A 351 -22.43 -13.60 -59.12
N ARG A 352 -21.45 -13.71 -60.04
CA ARG A 352 -21.06 -12.79 -61.13
C ARG A 352 -20.35 -11.49 -60.71
N HIS A 353 -19.03 -11.49 -60.88
CA HIS A 353 -18.21 -10.26 -60.97
C HIS A 353 -18.80 -9.30 -62.01
N HIS A 354 -19.41 -8.22 -61.56
CA HIS A 354 -19.68 -7.04 -62.39
C HIS A 354 -18.48 -6.09 -62.30
N PHE A 355 -18.13 -5.46 -63.42
CA PHE A 355 -17.09 -4.43 -63.49
C PHE A 355 -17.43 -3.30 -62.50
N GLY A 356 -16.62 -3.11 -61.45
CA GLY A 356 -16.81 -2.09 -60.42
C GLY A 356 -17.00 -2.58 -58.98
N GLU A 357 -17.09 -3.88 -58.72
CA GLU A 357 -17.19 -4.42 -57.36
C GLU A 357 -15.82 -4.58 -56.65
N PRO A 358 -15.76 -4.39 -55.32
CA PRO A 358 -14.52 -4.52 -54.57
C PRO A 358 -13.99 -5.97 -54.59
N VAL A 359 -12.68 -6.13 -54.80
CA VAL A 359 -12.00 -7.43 -54.84
C VAL A 359 -12.16 -8.13 -53.47
N PRO A 360 -12.53 -9.42 -53.41
CA PRO A 360 -12.64 -10.13 -52.15
C PRO A 360 -11.30 -10.17 -51.43
N ALA A 361 -11.29 -9.77 -50.16
CA ALA A 361 -10.13 -9.91 -49.29
C ALA A 361 -10.07 -11.30 -48.66
N LEU A 362 -11.23 -11.95 -48.50
CA LEU A 362 -11.38 -13.30 -47.97
C LEU A 362 -12.44 -14.04 -48.79
N ALA A 363 -12.12 -15.25 -49.26
CA ALA A 363 -13.07 -16.13 -49.94
C ALA A 363 -12.85 -17.59 -49.50
N GLY A 364 -13.85 -18.44 -49.67
CA GLY A 364 -13.69 -19.86 -49.36
C GLY A 364 -14.98 -20.66 -49.46
N THR A 365 -14.86 -21.95 -49.15
CA THR A 365 -15.97 -22.90 -49.13
C THR A 365 -16.13 -23.54 -47.75
N VAL A 366 -17.38 -23.79 -47.35
CA VAL A 366 -17.73 -24.57 -46.17
C VAL A 366 -18.31 -25.90 -46.64
N ARG A 367 -17.65 -27.00 -46.28
CA ARG A 367 -18.01 -28.37 -46.64
C ARG A 367 -18.18 -29.23 -45.40
N ASP A 368 -18.87 -30.35 -45.54
CA ASP A 368 -18.92 -31.41 -44.54
C ASP A 368 -17.75 -32.41 -44.69
N VAL A 369 -17.63 -33.36 -43.77
CA VAL A 369 -16.63 -34.45 -43.82
C VAL A 369 -16.75 -35.30 -45.09
N ASP A 370 -17.97 -35.42 -45.64
CA ASP A 370 -18.25 -36.13 -46.89
C ASP A 370 -17.99 -35.28 -48.15
N GLN A 371 -17.34 -34.12 -48.00
CA GLN A 371 -17.03 -33.14 -49.07
C GLN A 371 -18.24 -32.45 -49.72
N GLU A 372 -19.45 -32.72 -49.22
CA GLU A 372 -20.69 -32.05 -49.62
C GLU A 372 -20.72 -30.58 -49.16
N PRO A 373 -21.21 -29.63 -50.00
CA PRO A 373 -21.28 -28.22 -49.65
C PRO A 373 -22.34 -27.94 -48.56
N VAL A 374 -21.97 -27.12 -47.57
CA VAL A 374 -22.90 -26.73 -46.49
C VAL A 374 -23.55 -25.39 -46.84
N ARG A 375 -24.80 -25.43 -47.28
CA ARG A 375 -25.63 -24.24 -47.50
C ARG A 375 -26.06 -23.61 -46.18
N GLY A 376 -26.07 -22.29 -46.10
CA GLY A 376 -26.61 -21.57 -44.94
C GLY A 376 -25.70 -21.56 -43.72
N ALA A 377 -24.42 -21.94 -43.87
CA ALA A 377 -23.43 -21.81 -42.81
C ALA A 377 -23.12 -20.32 -42.59
N VAL A 378 -23.14 -19.89 -41.33
CA VAL A 378 -22.79 -18.53 -40.93
C VAL A 378 -21.28 -18.45 -40.75
N VAL A 379 -20.63 -17.56 -41.50
CA VAL A 379 -19.20 -17.27 -41.39
C VAL A 379 -19.02 -15.86 -40.80
N VAL A 380 -18.42 -15.79 -39.62
CA VAL A 380 -18.17 -14.55 -38.88
C VAL A 380 -16.69 -14.23 -38.90
N VAL A 381 -16.33 -13.00 -39.30
CA VAL A 381 -14.96 -12.50 -39.27
C VAL A 381 -14.79 -11.56 -38.08
N LEU A 382 -13.72 -11.75 -37.31
CA LEU A 382 -13.40 -11.06 -36.07
C LEU A 382 -12.05 -10.33 -36.19
N ASP A 383 -11.93 -9.18 -35.52
CA ASP A 383 -10.66 -8.46 -35.37
C ASP A 383 -9.71 -9.15 -34.36
N SER A 384 -8.49 -8.63 -34.23
CA SER A 384 -7.48 -9.14 -33.29
C SER A 384 -7.88 -9.03 -31.80
N ARG A 385 -8.90 -8.23 -31.48
CA ARG A 385 -9.47 -8.05 -30.13
C ARG A 385 -10.74 -8.89 -29.91
N GLY A 386 -11.16 -9.69 -30.90
CA GLY A 386 -12.32 -10.57 -30.84
C GLY A 386 -13.66 -9.88 -31.13
N ARG A 387 -13.66 -8.66 -31.67
CA ARG A 387 -14.89 -7.97 -32.08
C ARG A 387 -15.30 -8.41 -33.48
N GLN A 388 -16.59 -8.60 -33.70
CA GLN A 388 -17.13 -8.95 -35.02
C GLN A 388 -16.98 -7.80 -36.01
N LEU A 389 -16.33 -8.08 -37.13
CA LEU A 389 -16.17 -7.17 -38.27
C LEU A 389 -17.33 -7.32 -39.25
N VAL A 390 -17.68 -8.57 -39.61
CA VAL A 390 -18.75 -8.89 -40.56
C VAL A 390 -19.21 -10.34 -40.38
N SER A 391 -20.46 -10.61 -40.76
CA SER A 391 -21.01 -11.96 -40.84
C SER A 391 -21.61 -12.17 -42.23
N THR A 392 -21.33 -13.31 -42.84
CA THR A 392 -21.90 -13.74 -44.13
C THR A 392 -22.50 -15.14 -44.01
N VAL A 393 -23.31 -15.53 -44.98
CA VAL A 393 -23.96 -16.84 -45.04
C VAL A 393 -23.54 -17.52 -46.35
N THR A 394 -23.23 -18.82 -46.30
CA THR A 394 -22.83 -19.57 -47.50
C THR A 394 -23.98 -19.82 -48.46
N ASP A 395 -23.65 -19.83 -49.76
CA ASP A 395 -24.60 -20.09 -50.85
C ASP A 395 -24.93 -21.60 -51.03
N GLU A 396 -25.66 -21.94 -52.10
CA GLU A 396 -26.05 -23.33 -52.42
C GLU A 396 -24.86 -24.24 -52.74
N GLN A 397 -23.70 -23.67 -53.09
CA GLN A 397 -22.45 -24.36 -53.35
C GLN A 397 -21.49 -24.28 -52.14
N GLY A 398 -21.96 -23.79 -50.99
CA GLY A 398 -21.19 -23.67 -49.76
C GLY A 398 -20.15 -22.54 -49.79
N ARG A 399 -20.19 -21.63 -50.77
CA ARG A 399 -19.20 -20.57 -50.93
C ARG A 399 -19.56 -19.32 -50.13
N TYR A 400 -18.53 -18.58 -49.72
CA TYR A 400 -18.66 -17.27 -49.13
C TYR A 400 -17.52 -16.35 -49.58
N ALA A 401 -17.77 -15.04 -49.59
CA ALA A 401 -16.77 -14.03 -49.90
C ALA A 401 -17.02 -12.75 -49.10
N VAL A 402 -15.94 -12.09 -48.71
CA VAL A 402 -15.95 -10.88 -47.89
C VAL A 402 -14.89 -9.91 -48.43
N ALA A 403 -15.29 -8.65 -48.64
CA ALA A 403 -14.40 -7.56 -49.01
C ALA A 403 -14.27 -6.55 -47.85
N GLY A 404 -13.31 -5.63 -47.94
CA GLY A 404 -13.18 -4.51 -46.99
C GLY A 404 -12.60 -4.85 -45.62
N LEU A 405 -11.87 -5.96 -45.51
CA LEU A 405 -11.28 -6.38 -44.23
C LEU A 405 -9.97 -5.63 -43.92
N PRO A 406 -9.72 -5.26 -42.65
CA PRO A 406 -8.47 -4.62 -42.25
C PRO A 406 -7.30 -5.59 -42.30
N GLU A 407 -6.10 -5.07 -42.56
CA GLU A 407 -4.86 -5.84 -42.51
C GLU A 407 -4.57 -6.37 -41.10
N GLY A 408 -3.97 -7.56 -41.02
CA GLY A 408 -3.55 -8.18 -39.77
C GLY A 408 -4.17 -9.55 -39.53
N HIS A 409 -4.06 -10.02 -38.28
CA HIS A 409 -4.58 -11.34 -37.90
C HIS A 409 -6.08 -11.25 -37.67
N LEU A 410 -6.83 -11.92 -38.54
CA LEU A 410 -8.28 -12.04 -38.46
C LEU A 410 -8.66 -13.40 -37.87
N GLY A 411 -9.66 -13.42 -36.99
CA GLY A 411 -10.31 -14.65 -36.56
C GLY A 411 -11.49 -14.94 -37.47
N ILE A 412 -11.60 -16.13 -38.03
CA ILE A 412 -12.70 -16.52 -38.91
C ILE A 412 -13.38 -17.73 -38.29
N VAL A 413 -14.69 -17.64 -38.07
CA VAL A 413 -15.50 -18.66 -37.42
C VAL A 413 -16.62 -19.08 -38.37
N ALA A 414 -16.68 -20.37 -38.71
CA ALA A 414 -17.79 -20.94 -39.47
C ALA A 414 -18.68 -21.81 -38.57
N SER A 415 -19.99 -21.65 -38.66
CA SER A 415 -20.97 -22.39 -37.89
C SER A 415 -22.21 -22.73 -38.73
N ALA A 416 -22.75 -23.93 -38.55
CA ALA A 416 -23.99 -24.36 -39.19
C ALA A 416 -24.84 -25.17 -38.19
N PRO A 417 -26.18 -25.16 -38.30
CA PRO A 417 -27.05 -25.98 -37.47
C PRO A 417 -26.66 -27.47 -37.53
N GLY A 418 -26.64 -28.13 -36.37
CA GLY A 418 -26.28 -29.56 -36.26
C GLY A 418 -24.79 -29.90 -36.42
N ARG A 419 -23.90 -28.89 -36.55
CA ARG A 419 -22.46 -29.09 -36.75
C ARG A 419 -21.63 -28.36 -35.70
N HIS A 420 -20.42 -28.86 -35.42
CA HIS A 420 -19.48 -28.19 -34.52
C HIS A 420 -18.89 -26.94 -35.21
N PRO A 421 -18.92 -25.76 -34.56
CA PRO A 421 -18.31 -24.56 -35.11
C PRO A 421 -16.78 -24.72 -35.15
N LEU A 422 -16.16 -24.16 -36.18
CA LEU A 422 -14.72 -24.25 -36.41
C LEU A 422 -14.15 -22.84 -36.59
N ALA A 423 -13.02 -22.56 -35.93
CA ALA A 423 -12.41 -21.25 -35.91
C ALA A 423 -10.91 -21.32 -36.19
N PHE A 424 -10.43 -20.44 -37.08
CA PHE A 424 -9.01 -20.32 -37.40
C PHE A 424 -8.58 -18.85 -37.45
N ARG A 425 -7.27 -18.62 -37.35
CA ARG A 425 -6.68 -17.29 -37.54
C ARG A 425 -5.92 -17.26 -38.84
N LYS A 426 -6.13 -16.19 -39.63
CA LYS A 426 -5.39 -15.99 -40.87
C LYS A 426 -4.86 -14.56 -40.95
N LEU A 427 -3.66 -14.41 -41.48
CA LEU A 427 -3.04 -13.11 -41.71
C LEU A 427 -3.51 -12.57 -43.06
N LEU A 428 -4.13 -11.39 -43.06
CA LEU A 428 -4.50 -10.67 -44.26
C LEU A 428 -3.50 -9.53 -44.50
N ARG A 429 -2.97 -9.42 -45.72
CA ARG A 429 -2.05 -8.36 -46.16
C ARG A 429 -2.73 -7.47 -47.20
N ALA A 430 -2.23 -6.24 -47.36
CA ALA A 430 -2.73 -5.28 -48.34
C ALA A 430 -2.83 -5.89 -49.74
N GLY A 431 -4.02 -5.86 -50.34
CA GLY A 431 -4.24 -6.30 -51.73
C GLY A 431 -4.17 -7.81 -51.98
N GLU A 432 -4.12 -8.65 -50.93
CA GLU A 432 -4.13 -10.11 -51.05
C GLU A 432 -5.54 -10.67 -50.83
N THR A 433 -5.97 -11.60 -51.69
CA THR A 433 -7.17 -12.43 -51.44
C THR A 433 -6.75 -13.70 -50.72
N VAL A 434 -7.37 -13.95 -49.57
CA VAL A 434 -7.02 -15.06 -48.71
C VAL A 434 -8.09 -16.16 -48.83
N ASP A 435 -7.69 -17.39 -49.18
CA ASP A 435 -8.63 -18.52 -49.29
C ASP A 435 -8.78 -19.30 -47.97
N ALA A 436 -9.97 -19.35 -47.39
CA ALA A 436 -10.22 -20.02 -46.12
C ALA A 436 -11.36 -21.06 -46.24
N ASP A 437 -10.98 -22.31 -46.49
CA ASP A 437 -11.92 -23.42 -46.53
C ASP A 437 -12.18 -24.01 -45.14
N PHE A 438 -13.43 -24.41 -44.88
CA PHE A 438 -13.86 -25.05 -43.65
C PHE A 438 -14.44 -26.43 -43.93
N THR A 439 -14.02 -27.42 -43.14
CA THR A 439 -14.68 -28.73 -43.08
C THR A 439 -15.35 -28.86 -41.71
N LEU A 440 -16.67 -28.66 -41.67
CA LEU A 440 -17.45 -28.77 -40.44
C LEU A 440 -17.77 -30.24 -40.17
N ARG A 441 -17.76 -30.66 -38.91
CA ARG A 441 -18.13 -32.02 -38.51
C ARG A 441 -19.54 -32.03 -37.93
N GLY A 442 -20.31 -33.06 -38.26
CA GLY A 442 -21.58 -33.36 -37.59
C GLY A 442 -21.41 -33.46 -36.07
N ARG A 443 -22.39 -32.95 -35.33
CA ARG A 443 -22.47 -33.15 -33.89
C ARG A 443 -22.95 -34.57 -33.64
N GLU A 444 -22.08 -35.47 -33.19
CA GLU A 444 -22.53 -36.81 -32.77
C GLU A 444 -23.61 -36.65 -31.69
N GLU A 445 -24.81 -37.15 -31.97
CA GLU A 445 -25.83 -37.37 -30.94
C GLU A 445 -25.30 -38.45 -30.01
N GLY A 446 -24.70 -38.03 -28.89
CA GLY A 446 -24.51 -38.91 -27.76
C GLY A 446 -25.86 -39.45 -27.34
N ALA A 447 -26.10 -40.73 -27.63
CA ALA A 447 -27.22 -41.50 -27.14
C ALA A 447 -27.33 -41.31 -25.61
N VAL A 448 -28.41 -40.67 -25.19
CA VAL A 448 -28.85 -40.72 -23.80
C VAL A 448 -29.52 -42.07 -23.62
N ASP A 449 -28.73 -43.09 -23.26
CA ASP A 449 -29.27 -44.29 -22.64
C ASP A 449 -29.80 -43.88 -21.27
N ALA A 450 -31.10 -43.64 -21.21
CA ALA A 450 -31.86 -43.56 -19.98
C ALA A 450 -32.00 -44.98 -19.42
N GLU A 451 -31.00 -45.44 -18.66
CA GLU A 451 -31.23 -46.52 -17.69
C GLU A 451 -32.10 -45.96 -16.54
N PRO A 452 -33.29 -46.52 -16.27
CA PRO A 452 -34.04 -46.19 -15.06
C PRO A 452 -33.35 -46.85 -13.87
N GLY A 453 -32.55 -46.05 -13.15
CA GLY A 453 -31.92 -46.42 -11.89
C GLY A 453 -32.94 -46.99 -10.90
N ARG A 454 -32.86 -48.30 -10.70
CA ARG A 454 -33.61 -49.06 -9.72
C ARG A 454 -33.10 -48.67 -8.32
N LEU A 455 -34.03 -48.24 -7.47
CA LEU A 455 -33.82 -48.12 -6.02
C LEU A 455 -33.37 -49.47 -5.44
N THR A 456 -32.22 -49.48 -4.79
CA THR A 456 -31.93 -50.45 -3.71
C THR A 456 -31.39 -49.70 -2.50
N VAL A 457 -32.28 -49.60 -1.51
CA VAL A 457 -31.95 -49.43 -0.10
C VAL A 457 -31.50 -50.80 0.43
N SER A 458 -30.34 -50.89 1.07
CA SER A 458 -30.11 -51.71 2.29
C SER A 458 -28.61 -51.81 2.62
N GLY A 459 -28.30 -51.70 3.92
CA GLY A 459 -27.08 -52.23 4.54
C GLY A 459 -26.40 -51.27 5.48
#